data_AF-A0AA38GRH1-F1
#
_entry.id   AF-A0AA38GRH1-F1
#
_cell.length_a   1.000
_cell.length_b   1.000
_cell.length_c   1.000
_cell.angle_alpha   90.00
_cell.angle_beta   90.00
_cell.angle_gamma   90.00
#
_symmetry.space_group_name_H-M   'P 1'
#
loop_
_entity.id
_entity.type
_entity.pdbx_description
1 polymer ?
#
loop_
_entity_poly.entity_id
_entity_poly.type
_entity_poly.pdbx_seq_one_letter_code
_entity_poly.pdbx_strand_id
1 'polypeptide(L)'
;MLGHRLFPQARYSIWVDSKSQFRRDPIGVFEALLWRTNSAIAISEHGARSCVYDEGNAIVKKNKATPEEVHRQLTQYRLDGFPKDARFGGHK
;
A
#
# COMPACT_ATOMS: atom_id res chain seq x y z
N MET A 1 -14.79 -1.60 0.37
CA MET A 1 -15.42 -2.83 0.87
C MET A 1 -14.56 -3.36 2.01
N LEU A 2 -15.12 -3.60 3.20
CA LEU A 2 -14.36 -4.11 4.35
C LEU A 2 -14.39 -5.65 4.32
N GLY A 3 -13.37 -6.28 3.74
CA GLY A 3 -13.34 -7.74 3.50
C GLY A 3 -13.59 -8.58 4.77
N HIS A 4 -13.12 -8.12 5.92
CA HIS A 4 -13.33 -8.78 7.21
C HIS A 4 -14.82 -8.88 7.63
N ARG A 5 -15.70 -8.05 7.08
CA ARG A 5 -17.15 -8.14 7.33
C ARG A 5 -17.84 -9.22 6.50
N LEU A 6 -17.26 -9.58 5.35
CA LEU A 6 -17.82 -10.58 4.45
C LEU A 6 -17.32 -11.98 4.77
N PHE A 7 -16.07 -12.08 5.23
CA PHE A 7 -15.42 -13.35 5.58
C PHE A 7 -14.93 -13.31 7.02
N PRO A 8 -15.84 -13.37 8.01
CA PRO A 8 -15.48 -13.18 9.43
C PRO A 8 -14.57 -14.29 9.98
N GLN A 9 -14.54 -15.46 9.32
CA GLN A 9 -13.66 -16.57 9.69
C GLN A 9 -12.29 -16.52 8.97
N ALA A 10 -12.09 -15.59 8.03
CA ALA A 10 -10.80 -15.45 7.35
C ALA A 10 -9.78 -14.81 8.30
N ARG A 11 -8.67 -15.53 8.54
CA ARG A 11 -7.54 -15.03 9.35
C ARG A 11 -6.58 -14.14 8.57
N TYR A 12 -6.51 -14.37 7.27
CA TYR A 12 -5.63 -13.65 6.36
C TYR A 12 -6.39 -13.29 5.09
N SER A 13 -5.96 -12.21 4.44
CA SER A 13 -6.47 -11.82 3.13
C SER A 13 -5.33 -11.24 2.31
N ILE A 14 -5.33 -11.49 1.01
CA ILE A 14 -4.43 -10.84 0.06
C ILE A 14 -5.31 -10.07 -0.93
N TRP A 15 -5.04 -8.78 -1.09
CA TRP A 15 -5.63 -7.98 -2.14
C TRP A 15 -4.76 -8.05 -3.38
N VAL A 16 -5.34 -8.43 -4.52
CA VAL A 16 -4.64 -8.56 -5.80
C VAL A 16 -5.34 -7.68 -6.82
N ASP A 17 -4.59 -6.81 -7.47
CA ASP A 17 -5.10 -6.01 -8.58
C ASP A 17 -5.53 -6.92 -9.74
N SER A 18 -6.61 -6.57 -10.43
CA SER A 18 -7.18 -7.35 -11.54
C SER A 18 -6.22 -7.62 -12.71
N LYS A 19 -5.12 -6.86 -12.82
CA LYS A 19 -4.09 -7.05 -13.85
C LYS A 19 -2.96 -8.00 -13.41
N SER A 20 -3.03 -8.51 -12.18
CA SER A 20 -2.00 -9.35 -11.57
C SER A 20 -2.53 -10.76 -11.29
N GLN A 21 -1.64 -11.74 -11.36
CA GLN A 21 -1.96 -13.14 -11.04
C GLN A 21 -0.79 -13.79 -10.30
N PHE A 22 -1.11 -14.67 -9.36
CA PHE A 22 -0.10 -15.50 -8.70
C PHE A 22 0.49 -16.53 -9.68
N ARG A 23 1.81 -16.62 -9.71
CA ARG A 23 2.54 -17.66 -10.46
C ARG A 23 2.87 -18.91 -9.62
N ARG A 24 2.60 -18.87 -8.32
CA ARG A 24 2.88 -19.91 -7.32
C ARG A 24 1.78 -19.90 -6.25
N ASP A 25 1.86 -20.85 -5.31
CA ASP A 25 0.94 -20.91 -4.19
C ASP A 25 0.93 -19.59 -3.37
N PRO A 26 -0.23 -18.94 -3.21
CA PRO A 26 -0.37 -17.73 -2.40
C PRO A 26 0.01 -17.90 -0.93
N ILE A 27 -0.03 -19.11 -0.36
CA ILE A 27 0.35 -19.38 1.03
C ILE A 27 1.80 -18.95 1.29
N GLY A 28 2.69 -19.13 0.31
CA GLY A 28 4.09 -18.71 0.43
C GLY A 28 4.27 -17.21 0.66
N VAL A 29 3.30 -16.38 0.25
CA VAL A 29 3.30 -14.94 0.52
C VAL A 29 3.11 -14.68 2.01
N PHE A 30 2.19 -15.39 2.67
CA PHE A 30 1.98 -15.27 4.11
C PHE A 30 3.18 -15.76 4.90
N GLU A 31 3.75 -16.91 4.50
CA GLU A 31 4.93 -17.45 5.16
C GLU A 31 6.10 -16.46 5.11
N ALA A 32 6.41 -15.96 3.92
CA ALA A 32 7.56 -15.08 3.70
C ALA A 32 7.37 -13.69 4.32
N LEU A 33 6.18 -13.09 4.18
CA LEU A 33 5.99 -11.67 4.48
C LEU A 33 5.30 -11.39 5.81
N LEU A 34 4.57 -12.35 6.38
CA LEU A 34 3.86 -12.18 7.64
C LEU A 34 4.41 -13.10 8.74
N TRP A 35 4.46 -14.41 8.51
CA TRP A 35 4.78 -15.37 9.56
C TRP A 35 6.25 -15.32 9.96
N ARG A 36 7.18 -15.37 8.99
CA ARG A 36 8.63 -15.34 9.27
C ARG A 36 9.11 -14.00 9.84
N THR A 37 8.46 -12.90 9.45
CA THR A 37 8.78 -11.54 9.89
C THR A 37 7.98 -11.11 11.12
N ASN A 38 7.04 -11.94 11.58
CA ASN A 38 6.06 -11.63 12.62
C ASN A 38 5.33 -10.29 12.37
N SER A 39 4.94 -10.05 11.12
CA SER A 39 4.29 -8.80 10.68
C SER A 39 2.79 -8.96 10.53
N ALA A 40 2.03 -7.91 10.87
CA ALA A 40 0.57 -7.90 10.75
C ALA A 40 0.09 -7.57 9.32
N ILE A 41 0.89 -6.83 8.56
CA ILE A 41 0.58 -6.41 7.19
C ILE A 41 1.87 -6.38 6.36
N ALA A 42 1.73 -6.69 5.08
CA ALA A 42 2.77 -6.50 4.09
C ALA A 42 2.20 -5.75 2.88
N ILE A 43 2.97 -4.83 2.33
CA ILE A 43 2.60 -4.03 1.16
C ILE A 43 3.80 -4.04 0.22
N SER A 44 3.57 -4.28 -1.07
CA SER A 44 4.63 -4.19 -2.07
C SER A 44 5.14 -2.77 -2.21
N GLU A 45 6.45 -2.59 -2.13
CA GLU A 45 7.06 -1.29 -2.37
C GLU A 45 6.93 -0.89 -3.84
N HIS A 46 6.59 0.37 -4.11
CA HIS A 46 6.54 0.88 -5.46
C HIS A 46 7.98 1.08 -5.97
N GLY A 47 8.36 0.38 -7.04
CA GLY A 47 9.75 0.34 -7.56
C GLY A 47 10.36 1.65 -8.11
N ALA A 48 9.76 2.80 -7.85
CA ALA A 48 10.27 4.11 -8.30
C ALA A 48 10.02 5.23 -7.28
N ARG A 49 9.13 5.03 -6.29
CA ARG A 49 8.71 6.07 -5.35
C ARG A 49 8.48 5.45 -3.99
N SER A 50 9.13 6.00 -2.98
CA SER A 50 9.00 5.56 -1.58
C SER A 50 8.26 6.59 -0.71
N CYS A 51 7.71 7.64 -1.32
CA CYS A 51 7.11 8.79 -0.64
C CYS A 51 5.73 9.10 -1.21
N VAL A 52 4.74 9.23 -0.32
CA VAL A 52 3.34 9.54 -0.70
C VAL A 52 3.21 10.91 -1.37
N TYR A 53 4.06 11.87 -1.00
CA TYR A 53 4.05 13.21 -1.60
C TYR A 53 4.58 13.19 -3.04
N ASP A 54 5.59 12.38 -3.33
CA ASP A 54 6.10 12.19 -4.69
C ASP A 54 5.10 11.43 -5.57
N GLU A 55 4.38 10.46 -4.99
CA GLU A 55 3.28 9.78 -5.69
C GLU A 55 2.17 10.79 -6.05
N GLY A 56 1.82 11.70 -5.14
CA GLY A 56 0.82 12.75 -5.42
C GLY A 56 1.21 13.62 -6.62
N ASN A 57 2.47 14.05 -6.71
CA ASN A 57 2.97 14.80 -7.88
C ASN A 57 2.85 13.96 -9.17
N ALA A 58 3.13 12.65 -9.10
CA ALA A 58 3.01 11.76 -10.24
C ALA A 58 1.54 11.53 -10.66
N ILE A 59 0.60 11.49 -9.73
CA ILE A 59 -0.85 11.38 -9.99
C ILE A 59 -1.32 12.58 -10.80
N VAL A 60 -0.95 13.79 -10.38
CA VAL A 60 -1.28 15.04 -11.10
C VAL A 60 -0.66 15.04 -12.49
N LYS A 61 0.64 14.73 -12.61
CA LYS A 61 1.34 14.69 -13.90
C LYS A 61 0.73 13.66 -14.87
N LYS A 62 0.17 12.57 -14.35
CA LYS A 62 -0.49 11.52 -15.15
C LYS A 62 -1.98 11.78 -15.38
N ASN A 63 -2.52 12.93 -14.96
CA ASN A 63 -3.93 13.29 -15.05
C ASN A 63 -4.87 12.22 -14.45
N LYS A 64 -4.43 11.58 -13.36
CA LYS A 64 -5.23 10.55 -12.68
C LYS A 64 -6.26 11.12 -11.70
N ALA A 65 -6.04 12.35 -11.24
CA ALA A 65 -6.94 13.12 -10.37
C ALA A 65 -6.63 14.61 -10.57
N THR A 66 -7.55 15.48 -10.14
CA THR A 66 -7.34 16.94 -10.24
C THR A 66 -6.25 17.42 -9.28
N PRO A 67 -5.52 18.49 -9.63
CA PRO A 67 -4.54 19.10 -8.71
C PRO A 67 -5.15 19.48 -7.36
N GLU A 68 -6.37 20.03 -7.32
CA GLU A 68 -7.01 20.41 -6.05
C GLU A 68 -7.30 19.22 -5.15
N GLU A 69 -7.80 18.11 -5.70
CA GLU A 69 -8.09 16.89 -4.92
C GLU A 69 -6.82 16.32 -4.29
N VAL A 70 -5.76 16.20 -5.09
CA VAL A 70 -4.47 15.70 -4.61
C VAL A 70 -3.90 16.65 -3.55
N HIS A 71 -3.95 17.96 -3.78
CA HIS A 71 -3.44 18.94 -2.83
C HIS A 71 -4.18 18.87 -1.49
N ARG A 72 -5.51 18.76 -1.51
CA ARG A 72 -6.34 18.63 -0.31
C ARG A 72 -5.94 17.41 0.51
N GLN A 73 -5.78 16.27 -0.16
CA GLN A 73 -5.40 15.01 0.49
C GLN A 73 -3.97 15.06 1.06
N LEU A 74 -2.99 15.55 0.30
CA LEU A 74 -1.60 15.67 0.78
C LEU A 74 -1.48 16.67 1.95
N THR A 75 -2.27 17.74 1.94
CA THR A 75 -2.32 18.67 3.07
C THR A 75 -2.87 18.01 4.32
N GLN A 76 -3.93 17.21 4.20
CA GLN A 76 -4.44 16.42 5.32
C GLN A 76 -3.38 15.46 5.87
N TYR A 77 -2.64 14.74 5.01
CA TYR A 77 -1.56 13.86 5.44
C TYR A 77 -0.45 14.57 6.22
N ARG A 78 -0.12 15.82 5.84
CA ARG A 78 0.85 16.63 6.61
C ARG A 78 0.31 16.97 8.00
N LEU A 79 -0.97 17.34 8.09
CA LEU A 79 -1.63 17.65 9.36
C LEU A 79 -1.73 16.41 10.25
N ASP A 80 -1.95 15.23 9.66
CA ASP A 80 -1.99 13.94 10.34
C ASP A 80 -0.58 13.42 10.73
N GLY A 81 0.48 14.16 10.39
CA GLY A 81 1.86 13.84 10.78
C GLY A 81 2.55 12.76 9.93
N PHE A 82 2.08 12.51 8.70
CA PHE A 82 2.71 11.51 7.83
C PHE A 82 4.13 11.93 7.41
N PRO A 83 5.15 11.10 7.70
CA PRO A 83 6.53 11.46 7.38
C PRO A 83 6.78 11.47 5.87
N LYS A 84 7.68 12.35 5.43
CA LYS A 84 8.12 12.39 4.02
C LYS A 84 8.90 11.13 3.63
N ASP A 85 9.64 10.56 4.58
CA ASP A 85 10.48 9.37 4.40
C ASP A 85 9.88 8.14 5.09
N ALA A 86 8.56 7.96 4.97
CA ALA A 86 7.84 6.81 5.53
C ALA A 86 8.19 5.52 4.78
N ARG A 87 9.32 4.89 5.13
CA ARG A 87 9.67 3.55 4.67
C ARG A 87 9.17 2.51 5.67
N PHE A 88 8.41 1.52 5.20
CA PHE A 88 8.10 0.34 6.01
C PHE A 88 9.35 -0.54 6.10
N GLY A 89 9.90 -0.72 7.30
CA GLY A 89 10.97 -1.71 7.53
C GLY A 89 12.40 -1.31 7.14
N GLY A 90 12.68 -0.04 6.84
CA GLY A 90 14.01 0.54 7.05
C GLY A 90 15.23 -0.03 6.31
N HIS A 91 15.11 -0.67 5.14
CA HIS A 91 16.29 -1.09 4.37
C HIS A 91 16.34 -0.53 2.94
N LYS A 92 17.56 -0.22 2.50
CA LYS A 92 17.93 0.09 1.11
C LYS A 92 18.12 -1.18 0.32
#